data_AF-A0A5P3XD66-F1
#
_entry.id   AF-A0A5P3XD66-F1
#
_cell.length_a   1.000
_cell.length_b   1.000
_cell.length_c   1.000
_cell.angle_alpha   90.00
_cell.angle_beta   90.00
_cell.angle_gamma   90.00
#
_symmetry.space_group_name_H-M   'P 1'
#
loop_
_entity.id
_entity.type
_entity.pdbx_description
1 polymer ?
#
loop_
_entity_poly.entity_id
_entity_poly.type
_entity_poly.pdbx_seq_one_letter_code
_entity_poly.pdbx_strand_id
1 'polypeptide(L)'
;MKTKEELLVEENIKLVHFVINKRYKTIIQKINYLGLYEDFYQEGCIGLFKAVKAFDESKGFKFSTFGFRWIDLQLRSFVGKYMPKHYNDNLVSMDKKINKGDKMEITLKDAIYSYDEYNGLYSDLKKFAKTTKVKDIDAIIDLSVDGLSQNEIAKVIGVSQPEVSRRIKRFKTEFEIYASLGELVRINKVS
;
A
#
# COMPACT_ATOMS: atom_id res chain seq x y z
N MET A 1 30.68 -38.29 -12.93
CA MET A 1 30.72 -37.92 -14.36
C MET A 1 29.43 -37.20 -14.66
N LYS A 2 29.46 -35.98 -15.21
CA LYS A 2 28.23 -35.22 -15.48
C LYS A 2 27.43 -35.89 -16.60
N THR A 3 26.11 -35.88 -16.49
CA THR A 3 25.23 -36.40 -17.54
C THR A 3 25.24 -35.46 -18.75
N LYS A 4 24.87 -35.97 -19.94
CA LYS A 4 24.72 -35.15 -21.15
C LYS A 4 23.74 -33.98 -20.92
N GLU A 5 22.69 -34.22 -20.11
CA GLU A 5 21.70 -33.20 -19.73
C GLU A 5 22.32 -32.07 -18.90
N GLU A 6 23.12 -32.41 -17.88
CA GLU A 6 23.79 -31.42 -17.01
C GLU A 6 24.74 -30.51 -17.80
N LEU A 7 25.51 -31.09 -18.72
CA LEU A 7 26.40 -30.32 -19.60
C LEU A 7 25.62 -29.33 -20.47
N LEU A 8 24.51 -29.80 -21.07
CA LEU A 8 23.69 -28.96 -21.94
C LEU A 8 23.01 -27.81 -21.17
N VAL A 9 22.62 -28.04 -19.90
CA VAL A 9 22.12 -26.97 -19.01
C VAL A 9 23.18 -25.93 -18.73
N GLU A 10 24.38 -26.35 -18.31
CA GLU A 10 25.47 -25.43 -17.93
C GLU A 10 25.91 -24.54 -19.10
N GLU A 11 26.02 -25.11 -20.30
CA GLU A 11 26.38 -24.38 -21.52
C GLU A 11 25.34 -23.33 -21.91
N ASN A 12 24.07 -23.59 -21.61
CA ASN A 12 22.94 -22.78 -22.08
C ASN A 12 22.27 -21.95 -20.97
N ILE A 13 22.82 -21.91 -19.76
CA ILE A 13 22.21 -21.17 -18.64
C ILE A 13 22.03 -19.67 -18.95
N LYS A 14 22.98 -19.08 -19.70
CA LYS A 14 22.91 -17.68 -20.16
C LYS A 14 21.74 -17.40 -21.10
N LEU A 15 21.17 -18.42 -21.74
CA LEU A 15 19.98 -18.30 -22.58
C LEU A 15 18.78 -17.81 -21.77
N VAL A 16 18.69 -18.16 -20.48
CA VAL A 16 17.60 -17.73 -19.59
C VAL A 16 17.60 -16.20 -19.44
N HIS A 17 18.74 -15.61 -19.07
CA HIS A 17 18.89 -14.16 -18.99
C HIS A 17 18.61 -13.48 -20.34
N PHE A 18 19.06 -14.08 -21.45
CA PHE A 18 18.77 -13.55 -22.78
C PHE A 18 17.26 -13.52 -23.08
N VAL A 19 16.53 -14.60 -22.79
CA VAL A 19 15.07 -14.68 -22.99
C VAL A 19 14.37 -13.63 -22.12
N ILE A 20 14.73 -13.54 -20.84
CA ILE A 20 14.17 -12.57 -19.88
C ILE A 20 14.32 -11.15 -20.43
N ASN A 21 15.55 -10.76 -20.76
CA ASN A 21 15.86 -9.41 -21.23
C ASN A 21 15.23 -9.09 -22.60
N LYS A 22 15.07 -10.09 -23.47
CA LYS A 22 14.50 -9.92 -24.81
C LYS A 22 12.97 -9.84 -24.82
N ARG A 23 12.29 -10.67 -24.02
CA ARG A 23 10.82 -10.83 -24.07
C ARG A 23 10.08 -10.04 -23.01
N TYR A 24 10.72 -9.78 -21.87
CA TYR A 24 10.09 -9.20 -20.69
C TYR A 24 10.64 -7.82 -20.33
N LYS A 25 11.29 -7.13 -21.28
CA LYS A 25 11.90 -5.80 -21.08
C LYS A 25 10.96 -4.75 -20.49
N THR A 26 9.67 -4.78 -20.84
CA THR A 26 8.66 -3.82 -20.35
C THR A 26 8.28 -4.07 -18.90
N ILE A 27 8.34 -5.32 -18.44
CA ILE A 27 7.97 -5.69 -17.08
C ILE A 27 9.18 -5.94 -16.18
N ILE A 28 10.40 -6.03 -16.71
CA ILE A 28 11.60 -6.35 -15.94
C ILE A 28 11.89 -5.29 -14.87
N GLN A 29 11.61 -4.01 -15.17
CA GLN A 29 11.75 -2.93 -14.20
C GLN A 29 10.79 -3.12 -13.02
N LYS A 30 9.54 -3.51 -13.32
CA LYS A 30 8.54 -3.83 -12.30
C LYS A 30 8.93 -5.07 -11.50
N ILE A 31 9.40 -6.13 -12.16
CA ILE A 31 9.90 -7.35 -11.51
C ILE A 31 11.06 -7.02 -10.55
N ASN A 32 12.02 -6.19 -10.98
CA ASN A 32 13.15 -5.77 -10.16
C ASN A 32 12.71 -4.93 -8.96
N TYR A 33 11.81 -3.97 -9.17
CA TYR A 33 11.24 -3.16 -8.09
C TYR A 33 10.52 -4.01 -7.04
N LEU A 34 9.86 -5.09 -7.47
CA LEU A 34 9.19 -6.04 -6.60
C LEU A 34 10.14 -7.08 -5.96
N GLY A 35 11.43 -7.06 -6.28
CA GLY A 35 12.40 -8.03 -5.77
C GLY A 35 12.24 -9.45 -6.34
N LEU A 36 11.49 -9.62 -7.43
CA LEU A 36 11.08 -10.92 -7.98
C LEU A 36 12.01 -11.48 -9.05
N TYR A 37 13.13 -10.79 -9.32
CA TYR A 37 14.01 -11.18 -10.42
C TYR A 37 14.57 -12.60 -10.26
N GLU A 38 14.95 -12.97 -9.04
CA GLU A 38 15.49 -14.31 -8.76
C GLU A 38 14.45 -15.41 -8.96
N ASP A 39 13.21 -15.21 -8.48
CA ASP A 39 12.11 -16.14 -8.71
C ASP A 39 11.82 -16.29 -10.20
N PHE A 40 11.83 -15.16 -10.93
CA PHE A 40 11.64 -15.13 -12.38
C PHE A 40 12.75 -15.87 -13.12
N TYR A 41 14.00 -15.69 -12.70
CA TYR A 41 15.15 -16.40 -13.24
C TYR A 41 15.08 -17.90 -12.97
N GLN A 42 14.76 -18.31 -11.74
CA GLN A 42 14.62 -19.72 -11.36
C GLN A 42 13.53 -20.43 -12.16
N GLU A 43 12.38 -19.79 -12.39
CA GLU A 43 11.34 -20.31 -13.27
C GLU A 43 11.83 -20.46 -14.72
N GLY A 44 12.63 -19.52 -15.21
CA GLY A 44 13.29 -19.63 -16.49
C GLY A 44 14.24 -20.85 -16.56
N CYS A 45 15.00 -21.11 -15.49
CA CYS A 45 15.86 -22.29 -15.36
C CYS A 45 15.06 -23.60 -15.36
N ILE A 46 13.88 -23.64 -14.72
CA ILE A 46 12.96 -24.78 -14.80
C ILE A 46 12.52 -25.02 -16.25
N GLY A 47 12.23 -23.95 -16.99
CA GLY A 47 11.90 -24.02 -18.42
C GLY A 47 13.04 -24.60 -19.26
N LEU A 48 14.28 -24.15 -19.00
CA LEU A 48 15.48 -24.67 -19.64
C LEU A 48 15.68 -26.17 -19.35
N PHE A 49 15.54 -26.59 -18.09
CA PHE A 49 15.69 -27.99 -17.69
C PHE A 49 14.67 -28.90 -18.37
N LYS A 50 13.40 -28.46 -18.45
CA LYS A 50 12.37 -29.17 -19.21
C LYS A 50 12.69 -29.25 -20.70
N ALA A 51 13.28 -28.19 -21.27
CA ALA A 51 13.71 -28.18 -22.65
C ALA A 51 14.82 -29.21 -22.91
N VAL A 52 15.82 -29.29 -22.03
CA VAL A 52 16.92 -30.28 -22.15
C VAL A 52 16.37 -31.70 -22.17
N LYS A 53 15.44 -32.03 -21.27
CA LYS A 53 14.81 -33.37 -21.21
C LYS A 53 13.96 -33.72 -22.43
N ALA A 54 13.34 -32.73 -23.05
CA ALA A 54 12.45 -32.92 -24.19
C ALA A 54 13.14 -32.73 -25.55
N PHE A 55 14.43 -32.35 -25.55
CA PHE A 55 15.15 -32.04 -26.78
C PHE A 55 15.57 -33.31 -27.50
N ASP A 56 15.39 -33.29 -28.82
CA ASP A 56 15.71 -34.40 -29.71
C ASP A 56 16.59 -33.87 -30.85
N GLU A 57 17.88 -34.22 -30.80
CA GLU A 57 18.89 -33.81 -31.79
C GLU A 57 18.58 -34.34 -33.20
N SER A 58 17.85 -35.45 -33.32
CA SER A 58 17.51 -36.04 -34.62
C SER A 58 16.60 -35.15 -35.47
N LYS A 59 15.90 -34.19 -34.85
CA LYS A 59 15.00 -33.25 -35.52
C LYS A 59 15.73 -32.12 -36.25
N GLY A 60 17.05 -32.01 -36.12
CA GLY A 60 17.87 -31.09 -36.92
C GLY A 60 17.81 -29.60 -36.54
N PHE A 61 17.18 -29.23 -35.43
CA PHE A 61 17.13 -27.85 -34.93
C PHE A 61 18.17 -27.61 -33.84
N LYS A 62 18.73 -26.39 -33.78
CA LYS A 62 19.62 -25.99 -32.69
C LYS A 62 18.88 -25.96 -31.36
N PHE A 63 19.51 -26.45 -30.30
CA PHE A 63 18.96 -26.43 -28.94
C PHE A 63 18.52 -25.03 -28.51
N SER A 64 19.29 -23.99 -28.82
CA SER A 64 18.97 -22.60 -28.44
C SER A 64 17.61 -22.14 -28.95
N THR A 65 17.18 -22.56 -30.14
CA THR A 65 15.85 -22.27 -30.69
C THR A 65 14.76 -22.97 -29.90
N PHE A 66 14.97 -24.24 -29.56
CA PHE A 66 14.03 -25.04 -28.78
C PHE A 66 13.93 -24.54 -27.33
N GLY A 67 15.07 -24.41 -26.65
CA GLY A 67 15.19 -23.88 -25.29
C GLY A 67 14.55 -22.50 -25.14
N PHE A 68 14.75 -21.60 -26.10
CA PHE A 68 14.10 -20.28 -26.09
C PHE A 68 12.57 -20.40 -25.96
N ARG A 69 11.94 -21.29 -26.72
CA ARG A 69 10.47 -21.46 -26.70
C ARG A 69 9.97 -22.02 -25.38
N TRP A 70 10.70 -22.96 -24.79
CA TRP A 70 10.35 -23.56 -23.50
C TRP A 70 10.52 -22.60 -22.34
N ILE A 71 11.62 -21.83 -22.34
CA ILE A 71 11.85 -20.77 -21.34
C ILE A 71 10.76 -19.71 -21.45
N ASP A 72 10.45 -19.21 -22.66
CA ASP A 72 9.38 -18.22 -22.86
C ASP A 72 8.02 -18.74 -22.39
N LEU A 73 7.71 -20.01 -22.66
CA LEU A 73 6.46 -20.66 -22.22
C LEU A 73 6.35 -20.74 -20.69
N GLN A 74 7.43 -21.18 -20.02
CA GLN A 74 7.47 -21.31 -18.56
C GLN A 74 7.34 -19.94 -17.89
N LEU A 75 8.10 -18.94 -18.35
CA LEU A 75 8.03 -17.57 -17.85
C LEU A 75 6.65 -16.95 -18.07
N ARG A 76 6.03 -17.16 -19.24
CA ARG A 76 4.68 -16.67 -19.54
C ARG A 76 3.63 -17.28 -18.61
N SER A 77 3.75 -18.58 -18.31
CA SER A 77 2.90 -19.25 -17.32
C SER A 77 3.09 -18.65 -15.93
N PHE A 78 4.34 -18.37 -15.52
CA PHE A 78 4.62 -17.73 -14.24
C PHE A 78 3.97 -16.35 -14.15
N VAL A 79 4.21 -15.46 -15.14
CA VAL A 79 3.59 -14.13 -15.18
C VAL A 79 2.07 -14.22 -15.11
N GLY A 80 1.45 -15.09 -15.90
CA GLY A 80 -0.02 -15.20 -15.92
C GLY A 80 -0.64 -15.76 -14.63
N LYS A 81 0.07 -16.61 -13.89
CA LYS A 81 -0.47 -17.27 -12.68
C LYS A 81 -0.11 -16.54 -11.39
N TYR A 82 1.12 -16.06 -11.27
CA TYR A 82 1.67 -15.49 -10.04
C TYR A 82 1.43 -13.98 -9.96
N MET A 83 1.61 -13.23 -11.06
CA MET A 83 1.51 -11.76 -11.00
C MET A 83 0.12 -11.27 -10.59
N PRO A 84 -1.01 -11.75 -11.15
CA PRO A 84 -2.33 -11.22 -10.77
C PRO A 84 -2.74 -11.55 -9.34
N LYS A 85 -2.27 -12.70 -8.81
CA LYS A 85 -2.63 -13.16 -7.45
C LYS A 85 -1.88 -12.42 -6.37
N HIS A 86 -0.62 -12.06 -6.64
CA HIS A 86 0.27 -11.50 -5.63
C HIS A 86 0.56 -10.01 -5.85
N TYR A 87 0.24 -9.47 -7.04
CA TYR A 87 0.61 -8.10 -7.43
C TYR A 87 -0.49 -7.47 -8.29
N ASN A 88 -1.59 -7.07 -7.64
CA ASN A 88 -2.59 -6.20 -8.25
C ASN A 88 -1.93 -4.85 -8.59
N ASP A 89 -2.14 -4.33 -9.80
CA ASP A 89 -1.49 -3.11 -10.31
C ASP A 89 -1.83 -1.83 -9.51
N ASN A 90 -2.73 -1.93 -8.53
CA ASN A 90 -3.20 -0.84 -7.68
C ASN A 90 -2.37 -0.65 -6.40
N LEU A 91 -1.26 -1.37 -6.22
CA LEU A 91 -0.39 -1.17 -5.06
C LEU A 91 0.39 0.13 -5.20
N VAL A 92 0.19 1.03 -4.25
CA VAL A 92 0.91 2.30 -4.15
C VAL A 92 1.79 2.24 -2.92
N SER A 93 3.09 2.56 -3.07
CA SER A 93 4.01 2.63 -1.94
C SER A 93 3.50 3.63 -0.90
N MET A 94 3.49 3.23 0.37
CA MET A 94 3.11 4.12 1.47
C MET A 94 4.03 5.35 1.60
N ASP A 95 5.30 5.20 1.19
CA ASP A 95 6.27 6.28 1.17
C ASP A 95 6.19 7.14 -0.10
N LYS A 96 5.18 6.91 -0.95
CA LYS A 96 4.97 7.75 -2.14
C LYS A 96 4.63 9.17 -1.69
N LYS A 97 5.47 10.11 -2.14
CA LYS A 97 5.23 11.56 -1.98
C LYS A 97 3.91 11.96 -2.65
N ILE A 98 3.08 12.70 -1.92
CA ILE A 98 1.79 13.18 -2.43
C ILE A 98 1.76 14.68 -2.69
N ASN A 99 2.64 15.46 -2.08
CA ASN A 99 2.69 16.89 -2.28
C ASN A 99 3.61 17.29 -3.45
N LYS A 100 3.19 18.30 -4.20
CA LYS A 100 3.96 18.91 -5.29
C LYS A 100 4.56 20.23 -4.79
N GLY A 101 5.68 20.18 -4.06
CA GLY A 101 6.40 21.37 -3.62
C GLY A 101 7.58 21.08 -2.69
N ASP A 102 8.47 22.06 -2.51
CA ASP A 102 9.70 21.95 -1.69
C ASP A 102 9.47 22.04 -0.17
N LYS A 103 8.24 22.32 0.26
CA LYS A 103 7.89 22.38 1.69
C LYS A 103 7.56 20.97 2.16
N MET A 104 8.41 20.43 3.03
CA MET A 104 8.32 19.15 3.76
C MET A 104 7.71 17.99 2.98
N GLU A 105 8.47 16.93 2.79
CA GLU A 105 7.97 15.71 2.14
C GLU A 105 6.78 15.13 2.91
N ILE A 106 5.61 15.08 2.27
CA ILE A 106 4.42 14.42 2.82
C ILE A 106 4.21 13.13 2.02
N THR A 107 4.23 12.00 2.73
CA THR A 107 3.98 10.67 2.17
C THR A 107 2.51 10.28 2.31
N LEU A 108 2.07 9.24 1.59
CA LEU A 108 0.73 8.66 1.78
C LEU A 108 0.51 8.19 3.22
N LYS A 109 1.55 7.61 3.83
CA LYS A 109 1.55 7.19 5.22
C LYS A 109 1.21 8.33 6.18
N ASP A 110 1.83 9.49 5.98
CA ASP A 110 1.60 10.68 6.83
C ASP A 110 0.16 11.18 6.72
N ALA A 111 -0.40 11.19 5.51
CA ALA A 111 -1.79 11.60 5.30
C ALA A 111 -2.79 10.63 5.95
N ILE A 112 -2.53 9.32 5.86
CA ILE A 112 -3.39 8.30 6.47
C ILE A 112 -3.34 8.38 7.99
N TYR A 113 -2.15 8.49 8.59
CA TYR A 113 -2.05 8.63 10.04
C TYR A 113 -2.72 9.90 10.55
N SER A 114 -2.55 11.02 9.86
CA SER A 114 -3.23 12.27 10.22
C SER A 114 -4.75 12.10 10.17
N TYR A 115 -5.28 11.38 9.18
CA TYR A 115 -6.71 11.10 9.06
C TYR A 115 -7.22 10.17 10.17
N ASP A 116 -6.48 9.11 10.50
CA ASP A 116 -6.85 8.18 11.57
C ASP A 116 -6.80 8.85 12.95
N GLU A 117 -5.79 9.69 13.20
CA GLU A 117 -5.69 10.49 14.42
C GLU A 117 -6.86 11.48 14.54
N TYR A 118 -7.18 12.18 13.44
CA TYR A 118 -8.34 13.09 13.37
C TYR A 118 -9.66 12.35 13.65
N ASN A 119 -9.87 11.18 13.06
CA ASN A 119 -11.06 10.35 13.29
C ASN A 119 -11.15 9.86 14.73
N GLY A 120 -10.02 9.45 15.32
CA GLY A 120 -9.93 9.06 16.73
C GLY A 120 -10.40 10.20 17.63
N LEU A 121 -9.82 11.39 17.46
CA LEU A 121 -10.19 12.58 18.21
C LEU A 121 -11.66 12.97 18.01
N TYR A 122 -12.15 12.97 16.76
CA TYR A 122 -13.56 13.25 16.46
C TYR A 122 -14.50 12.26 17.16
N SER A 123 -14.16 10.97 17.17
CA SER A 123 -14.94 9.95 17.86
C SER A 123 -15.01 10.19 19.37
N ASP A 124 -13.93 10.65 19.98
CA ASP A 124 -13.85 10.93 21.41
C ASP A 124 -14.57 12.23 21.77
N LEU A 125 -14.46 13.27 20.94
CA LEU A 125 -15.25 14.49 21.04
C LEU A 125 -16.75 14.18 20.97
N LYS A 126 -17.17 13.32 20.03
CA LYS A 126 -18.59 12.94 19.85
C LYS A 126 -19.13 12.11 21.02
N LYS A 127 -18.32 11.23 21.59
CA LYS A 127 -18.70 10.51 22.82
C LYS A 127 -18.87 11.47 23.99
N PHE A 128 -17.93 12.40 24.17
CA PHE A 128 -18.00 13.38 25.26
C PHE A 128 -19.14 14.38 25.09
N ALA A 129 -19.42 14.82 23.85
CA ALA A 129 -20.52 15.70 23.49
C ALA A 129 -21.89 15.18 23.97
N LYS A 130 -22.09 13.86 24.01
CA LYS A 130 -23.32 13.23 24.52
C LYS A 130 -23.46 13.28 26.04
N THR A 131 -22.35 13.47 26.75
CA THR A 131 -22.31 13.46 28.23
C THR A 131 -22.34 14.85 28.85
N THR A 132 -21.90 15.86 28.11
CA THR A 132 -21.93 17.25 28.56
C THR A 132 -23.35 17.83 28.54
N LYS A 133 -23.57 18.88 29.34
CA LYS A 133 -24.81 19.65 29.37
C LYS A 133 -24.79 20.86 28.43
N VAL A 134 -23.73 21.04 27.65
CA VAL A 134 -23.64 22.15 26.68
C VAL A 134 -24.67 21.92 25.57
N LYS A 135 -25.60 22.87 25.44
CA LYS A 135 -26.72 22.77 24.49
C LYS A 135 -26.24 22.80 23.04
N ASP A 136 -26.81 21.94 22.20
CA ASP A 136 -26.58 21.83 20.75
C ASP A 136 -25.11 21.54 20.35
N ILE A 137 -24.27 21.10 21.29
CA ILE A 137 -22.83 20.95 21.06
C ILE A 137 -22.48 19.83 20.07
N ASP A 138 -23.25 18.75 20.04
CA ASP A 138 -23.09 17.64 19.08
C ASP A 138 -23.24 18.16 17.65
N ALA A 139 -24.29 18.97 17.41
CA ALA A 139 -24.52 19.62 16.12
C ALA A 139 -23.45 20.67 15.78
N ILE A 140 -22.97 21.44 16.78
CA ILE A 140 -21.88 22.40 16.58
C ILE A 140 -20.59 21.70 16.14
N ILE A 141 -20.27 20.55 16.73
CA ILE A 141 -19.09 19.76 16.38
C ILE A 141 -19.20 19.21 14.96
N ASP A 142 -20.33 18.59 14.62
CA ASP A 142 -20.56 18.03 13.27
C ASP A 142 -20.45 19.12 12.19
N LEU A 143 -21.10 20.27 12.39
CA LEU A 143 -21.02 21.39 11.44
C LEU A 143 -19.62 22.02 11.37
N SER A 144 -18.84 21.96 12.46
CA SER A 144 -17.45 22.43 12.46
C SER A 144 -16.53 21.49 11.68
N VAL A 145 -16.77 20.18 11.75
CA VAL A 145 -16.06 19.15 10.96
C VAL A 145 -16.36 19.30 9.47
N ASP A 146 -17.61 19.66 9.14
CA ASP A 146 -18.03 19.98 7.78
C ASP A 146 -17.45 21.32 7.27
N GLY A 147 -16.70 22.04 8.11
CA GLY A 147 -15.94 23.24 7.73
C GLY A 147 -16.71 24.56 7.82
N LEU A 148 -17.88 24.59 8.45
CA LEU A 148 -18.66 25.82 8.59
C LEU A 148 -18.04 26.77 9.61
N SER A 149 -18.10 28.07 9.33
CA SER A 149 -17.71 29.11 10.27
C SER A 149 -18.72 29.25 11.42
N GLN A 150 -18.29 29.80 12.55
CA GLN A 150 -19.18 30.02 13.70
C GLN A 150 -20.39 30.91 13.37
N ASN A 151 -20.26 31.82 12.40
CA ASN A 151 -21.37 32.64 11.91
C ASN A 151 -22.40 31.82 11.12
N GLU A 152 -21.95 30.86 10.32
CA GLU A 152 -22.82 29.96 9.56
C GLU A 152 -23.49 28.96 10.49
N ILE A 153 -22.73 28.36 11.42
CA ILE A 153 -23.26 27.47 12.46
C ILE A 153 -24.34 28.18 13.28
N ALA A 154 -24.12 29.43 13.67
CA ALA A 154 -25.09 30.23 14.40
C ALA A 154 -26.41 30.38 13.64
N LYS A 155 -26.35 30.63 12.33
CA LYS A 155 -27.54 30.71 11.47
C LYS A 155 -28.27 29.37 11.38
N VAL A 156 -27.54 28.26 11.24
CA VAL A 156 -28.12 26.90 11.13
C VAL A 156 -28.81 26.47 12.43
N ILE A 157 -28.20 26.76 13.58
CA ILE A 157 -28.72 26.37 14.90
C ILE A 157 -29.76 27.37 15.43
N GLY A 158 -29.87 28.55 14.82
CA GLY A 158 -30.83 29.59 15.23
C GLY A 158 -30.41 30.33 16.51
N VAL A 159 -29.11 30.51 16.72
CA VAL A 159 -28.54 31.25 17.87
C VAL A 159 -27.60 32.35 17.39
N SER A 160 -27.09 33.19 18.29
CA SER A 160 -26.10 34.20 17.95
C SER A 160 -24.69 33.60 17.85
N GLN A 161 -23.81 34.15 17.02
CA GLN A 161 -22.41 33.69 16.94
C GLN A 161 -21.66 33.76 18.28
N PRO A 162 -21.83 34.79 19.12
CA PRO A 162 -21.21 34.80 20.45
C PRO A 162 -21.67 33.64 21.33
N GLU A 163 -22.91 33.17 21.18
CA GLU A 163 -23.43 32.03 21.92
C GLU A 163 -22.78 30.70 21.45
N VAL A 164 -22.61 30.51 20.13
CA VAL A 164 -21.84 29.38 19.59
C VAL A 164 -20.41 29.39 20.12
N SER A 165 -19.75 30.55 20.10
CA SER A 165 -18.39 30.73 20.63
C SER A 165 -18.28 30.36 22.12
N ARG A 166 -19.24 30.82 22.93
CA ARG A 166 -19.31 30.48 24.38
C ARG A 166 -19.47 28.98 24.61
N ARG A 167 -20.33 28.32 23.83
CA ARG A 167 -20.57 26.87 23.92
C ARG A 167 -19.33 26.07 23.56
N ILE A 168 -18.65 26.42 22.46
CA ILE A 168 -17.37 25.80 22.07
C ILE A 168 -16.33 25.97 23.17
N LYS A 169 -16.17 27.19 23.70
CA LYS A 169 -15.17 27.48 24.73
C LYS A 169 -15.43 26.66 26.00
N ARG A 170 -16.69 26.61 26.44
CA ARG A 170 -17.09 25.82 27.61
C ARG A 170 -16.85 24.32 27.40
N PHE A 171 -17.28 23.80 26.25
CA PHE A 171 -17.06 22.41 25.89
C PHE A 171 -15.58 22.04 25.85
N LYS A 172 -14.74 22.89 25.27
CA LYS A 172 -13.29 22.71 25.22
C LYS A 172 -12.69 22.57 26.62
N THR A 173 -13.04 23.46 27.54
CA THR A 173 -12.56 23.39 28.93
C THR A 173 -13.03 22.10 29.63
N GLU A 174 -14.30 21.71 29.45
CA GLU A 174 -14.82 20.46 30.02
C GLU A 174 -14.10 19.22 29.43
N PHE A 175 -13.81 19.23 28.13
CA PHE A 175 -13.13 18.13 27.44
C PHE A 175 -11.64 18.03 27.83
N GLU A 176 -10.92 19.14 27.99
CA GLU A 176 -9.52 19.15 28.44
C GLU A 176 -9.36 18.53 29.85
N ILE A 177 -10.32 18.83 30.74
CA ILE A 177 -10.37 18.21 32.07
C ILE A 177 -10.66 16.70 31.96
N TYR A 178 -11.60 16.30 31.10
CA TYR A 178 -11.91 14.88 30.87
C TYR A 178 -10.72 14.11 30.29
N ALA A 179 -10.03 14.69 29.30
CA ALA A 179 -8.88 14.08 28.63
C ALA A 179 -7.70 13.90 29.60
N SER A 180 -7.38 14.93 30.40
CA SER A 180 -6.30 14.84 31.41
C SER A 180 -6.60 13.82 32.51
N LEU A 181 -7.87 13.69 32.95
CA LEU A 181 -8.28 12.62 33.86
C LEU A 181 -8.22 11.24 33.21
N GLY A 182 -8.57 11.13 31.93
CA GLY A 182 -8.48 9.90 31.15
C GLY A 182 -7.05 9.37 31.02
N GLU A 183 -6.07 10.27 30.83
CA GLU A 183 -4.64 9.92 30.81
C GLU A 183 -4.14 9.37 32.16
N LEU A 184 -4.54 10.00 33.27
CA LEU A 184 -4.21 9.53 34.63
C LEU A 184 -4.78 8.12 34.92
N VAL A 185 -5.99 7.83 34.44
CA VAL A 185 -6.62 6.50 34.60
C VAL A 185 -5.97 5.44 33.71
N ARG A 186 -5.49 5.80 32.51
CA ARG A 186 -4.74 4.89 31.63
C ARG A 186 -3.38 4.53 32.20
N ILE A 187 -2.67 5.48 32.82
CA ILE A 187 -1.38 5.24 33.48
C ILE A 187 -1.52 4.25 34.65
N ASN A 188 -2.58 4.37 35.45
CA ASN A 188 -2.84 3.49 36.60
C ASN A 188 -3.34 2.07 36.26
N LYS A 189 -3.66 1.79 34.98
CA LYS A 189 -4.03 0.44 34.53
C LYS A 189 -2.86 -0.35 33.94
N VAL A 190 -1.73 0.30 33.70
CA VAL A 190 -0.52 -0.30 33.12
C VAL A 190 0.57 -0.52 34.20
N SER A 191 0.29 -0.11 35.45
CA SER A 191 1.08 -0.46 36.65
C SER A 191 0.43 -1.62 37.38
#